data_AF-A0A6G4U2H7-F1
#
_entry.id   AF-A0A6G4U2H7-F1
#
_cell.length_a   1.000
_cell.length_b   1.000
_cell.length_c   1.000
_cell.angle_alpha   90.00
_cell.angle_beta   90.00
_cell.angle_gamma   90.00
#
_symmetry.space_group_name_H-M   'P 1'
#
loop_
_entity.id
_entity.type
_entity.pdbx_description
1 polymer ?
#
loop_
_entity_poly.entity_id
_entity_poly.type
_entity_poly.pdbx_seq_one_letter_code
_entity_poly.pdbx_strand_id
1 'polypeptide(L)'
;MRLASYLYEGTERWGFVIEPSGETAWVVEPARAEAFLTTYASIPSSGLVATLAGFLALEDAGMEALSRLVGYVERFVAQTDATLLPRAGHPVDEVELLAPIPRPRLYWGLVTNSPSFVRNKPNIGNLNLFPLGHQRPQGAAIGPGSPVTMKHDHHLPHMAYNVELAIVIGKAGRYIPIDRAMDHVAGYTVVNDVSGSYYYRSIPGNADNGYALPARYNDWLYQATASWGGKKADTLSPMGPYLVTKDEVADPYNLLMYTRQSGRTRDRAHTAATLMGIERVIHWYSSFASLEPGDVIHFGTMGVDGLPVLPDDAADPETRLEVEIEQIGTLVNPIRIADEGERPRVALESHPSHAIREVAASDARVLDSPGEWAVGAARHFYTSFGNDRSAEAADGLAQLEVPRFLNGPARSLTAGGSVVEIPPRANDLVVSIELAAVVRELAADVEDGRSVVLGYAPLISLCDLSFADAVVEPARLGERGIPAVYGRWADGFNVVGEVLTPLPEHDWSGRAMSLQIGDQVVHGKTSRYLAGPDELITTISSMITLFPGDVITLGRTAAHLRISREAYASGLLVRGEIEGLGTVEAELAPRGRHGGQ
;
A
#
# COMPACT_ATOMS: atom_id res chain seq x y z
N MET A 1 11.40 -7.10 -21.91
CA MET A 1 10.11 -7.78 -22.13
C MET A 1 8.96 -7.10 -21.37
N ARG A 2 7.71 -7.35 -21.78
CA ARG A 2 6.48 -6.93 -21.06
C ARG A 2 5.90 -8.13 -20.33
N LEU A 3 5.56 -7.99 -19.05
CA LEU A 3 5.02 -9.06 -18.20
C LEU A 3 3.60 -8.71 -17.74
N ALA A 4 2.71 -9.69 -17.72
CA ALA A 4 1.31 -9.54 -17.35
C ALA A 4 0.88 -10.63 -16.35
N SER A 5 0.04 -10.24 -15.40
CA SER A 5 -0.79 -11.14 -14.61
C SER A 5 -2.21 -11.11 -15.18
N TYR A 6 -2.88 -12.25 -15.28
CA TYR A 6 -4.20 -12.34 -15.90
C TYR A 6 -5.03 -13.49 -15.34
N LEU A 7 -6.36 -13.43 -15.51
CA LEU A 7 -7.27 -14.55 -15.29
C LEU A 7 -7.62 -15.22 -16.61
N TYR A 8 -7.58 -16.55 -16.60
CA TYR A 8 -8.15 -17.38 -17.65
C TYR A 8 -8.92 -18.54 -17.01
N GLU A 9 -10.19 -18.68 -17.37
CA GLU A 9 -11.11 -19.65 -16.75
C GLU A 9 -11.13 -19.58 -15.21
N GLY A 10 -11.08 -18.35 -14.67
CA GLY A 10 -11.09 -18.09 -13.22
C GLY A 10 -9.80 -18.42 -12.48
N THR A 11 -8.76 -18.88 -13.18
CA THR A 11 -7.44 -19.17 -12.60
C THR A 11 -6.46 -18.05 -12.91
N GLU A 12 -5.77 -17.55 -11.88
CA GLU A 12 -4.67 -16.61 -12.07
C GLU A 12 -3.46 -17.27 -12.72
N ARG A 13 -2.91 -16.57 -13.70
CA ARG A 13 -1.72 -16.93 -14.44
C ARG A 13 -0.87 -15.69 -14.68
N TRP A 14 0.34 -15.93 -15.16
CA TRP A 14 1.23 -14.85 -15.60
C TRP A 14 1.99 -15.25 -16.86
N GLY A 15 2.45 -14.25 -17.60
CA GLY A 15 3.28 -14.50 -18.77
C GLY A 15 3.96 -13.26 -19.32
N PHE A 16 4.77 -13.46 -20.36
CA PHE A 16 5.34 -12.38 -21.13
C PHE A 16 4.47 -12.11 -22.37
N VAL A 17 4.34 -10.84 -22.72
CA VAL A 17 3.52 -10.40 -23.86
C VAL A 17 4.39 -10.31 -25.10
N ILE A 18 3.97 -10.93 -26.18
CA ILE A 18 4.55 -10.79 -27.50
C ILE A 18 3.50 -10.29 -28.50
N GLU A 19 3.94 -9.54 -29.49
CA GLU A 19 3.08 -8.99 -30.54
C GLU A 19 3.70 -9.36 -31.90
N PRO A 20 3.25 -10.46 -32.52
CA PRO A 20 3.68 -10.83 -33.86
C PRO A 20 3.31 -9.70 -34.84
N SER A 21 4.15 -9.48 -35.86
CA SER A 21 4.03 -8.30 -36.72
C SER A 21 2.65 -8.20 -37.40
N GLY A 22 1.85 -7.22 -37.00
CA GLY A 22 0.51 -6.98 -37.57
C GLY A 22 -0.60 -7.90 -37.05
N GLU A 23 -0.34 -8.66 -35.98
CA GLU A 23 -1.28 -9.61 -35.38
C GLU A 23 -1.66 -9.23 -33.94
N THR A 24 -2.66 -9.91 -33.38
CA THR A 24 -3.10 -9.75 -31.99
C THR A 24 -1.96 -10.02 -31.01
N ALA A 25 -1.85 -9.22 -29.94
CA ALA A 25 -0.90 -9.47 -28.87
C ALA A 25 -1.27 -10.75 -28.09
N TRP A 26 -0.27 -11.54 -27.71
CA TRP A 26 -0.44 -12.77 -26.93
C TRP A 26 0.27 -12.68 -25.60
N VAL A 27 -0.37 -13.15 -24.53
CA VAL A 27 0.31 -13.45 -23.26
C VAL A 27 0.74 -14.91 -23.26
N VAL A 28 2.04 -15.16 -23.17
CA VAL A 28 2.63 -16.50 -23.24
C VAL A 28 3.09 -16.95 -21.87
N GLU A 29 2.55 -18.08 -21.40
CA GLU A 29 2.91 -18.72 -20.14
C GLU A 29 4.30 -19.37 -20.27
N PRO A 30 5.31 -18.93 -19.49
CA PRO A 30 6.68 -19.44 -19.62
C PRO A 30 6.79 -20.95 -19.46
N ALA A 31 6.09 -21.53 -18.47
CA ALA A 31 6.12 -22.97 -18.22
C ALA A 31 5.55 -23.78 -19.40
N ARG A 32 4.50 -23.28 -20.04
CA ARG A 32 3.88 -23.95 -21.20
C ARG A 32 4.74 -23.79 -22.45
N ALA A 33 5.32 -22.60 -22.65
CA ALA A 33 6.23 -22.36 -23.75
C ALA A 33 7.44 -23.28 -23.64
N GLU A 34 8.05 -23.39 -22.46
CA GLU A 34 9.15 -24.31 -22.21
C GLU A 34 8.74 -25.76 -22.48
N ALA A 35 7.61 -26.24 -21.94
CA ALA A 35 7.12 -27.60 -22.18
C ALA A 35 6.83 -27.90 -23.67
N PHE A 36 6.33 -26.92 -24.41
CA PHE A 36 6.18 -27.05 -25.86
C PHE A 36 7.55 -27.22 -26.54
N LEU A 37 8.53 -26.42 -26.15
CA LEU A 37 9.88 -26.49 -26.70
C LEU A 37 10.63 -27.76 -26.30
N THR A 38 10.36 -28.33 -25.12
CA THR A 38 10.98 -29.59 -24.70
C THR A 38 10.58 -30.77 -25.60
N THR A 39 9.44 -30.66 -26.29
CA THR A 39 9.02 -31.64 -27.30
C THR A 39 9.93 -31.63 -28.54
N TYR A 40 10.62 -30.51 -28.81
CA TYR A 40 11.49 -30.32 -29.97
C TYR A 40 12.99 -30.22 -29.62
N ALA A 41 13.33 -29.92 -28.37
CA ALA A 41 14.71 -29.76 -27.89
C ALA A 41 14.84 -30.24 -26.44
N SER A 42 15.91 -30.94 -26.06
CA SER A 42 16.12 -31.42 -24.68
C SER A 42 16.52 -30.29 -23.71
N ILE A 43 15.59 -29.36 -23.44
CA ILE A 43 15.78 -28.23 -22.52
C ILE A 43 15.29 -28.65 -21.11
N PRO A 44 16.08 -28.48 -20.03
CA PRO A 44 15.61 -28.75 -18.66
C PRO A 44 14.47 -27.80 -18.27
N SER A 45 13.48 -28.28 -17.51
CA SER A 45 12.38 -27.43 -17.03
C SER A 45 12.85 -26.46 -15.93
N SER A 46 12.45 -25.20 -16.02
CA SER A 46 12.79 -24.11 -15.10
C SER A 46 11.90 -24.05 -13.84
N GLY A 47 10.88 -24.92 -13.71
CA GLY A 47 10.08 -25.03 -12.48
C GLY A 47 9.32 -23.75 -12.10
N LEU A 48 8.86 -23.00 -13.10
CA LEU A 48 8.32 -21.65 -12.90
C LEU A 48 7.06 -21.63 -12.03
N VAL A 49 7.08 -20.69 -11.09
CA VAL A 49 6.14 -20.47 -9.99
C VAL A 49 4.81 -19.89 -10.46
N ALA A 50 3.77 -20.05 -9.63
CA ALA A 50 2.37 -19.78 -9.99
C ALA A 50 2.02 -18.30 -10.23
N THR A 51 2.77 -17.34 -9.68
CA THR A 51 2.46 -15.90 -9.76
C THR A 51 3.66 -15.08 -10.22
N LEU A 52 3.42 -13.90 -10.80
CA LEU A 52 4.49 -12.99 -11.23
C LEU A 52 5.36 -12.52 -10.06
N ALA A 53 4.77 -12.20 -8.91
CA ALA A 53 5.53 -11.85 -7.71
C ALA A 53 6.40 -13.03 -7.21
N GLY A 54 5.87 -14.25 -7.26
CA GLY A 54 6.64 -15.47 -6.97
C GLY A 54 7.81 -15.64 -7.93
N PHE A 55 7.61 -15.36 -9.22
CA PHE A 55 8.69 -15.38 -10.21
C PHE A 55 9.76 -14.33 -9.91
N LEU A 56 9.37 -13.10 -9.56
CA LEU A 56 10.32 -12.05 -9.20
C LEU A 56 11.16 -12.43 -7.97
N ALA A 57 10.65 -13.27 -7.07
CA ALA A 57 11.40 -13.80 -5.94
C ALA A 57 12.53 -14.77 -6.32
N LEU A 58 12.62 -15.21 -7.58
CA LEU A 58 13.77 -15.92 -8.14
C LEU A 58 14.93 -14.98 -8.51
N GLU A 59 14.72 -13.66 -8.39
CA GLU A 59 15.68 -12.58 -8.60
C GLU A 59 16.44 -12.72 -9.95
N ASP A 60 17.75 -12.43 -9.94
CA ASP A 60 18.60 -12.36 -11.13
C ASP A 60 18.59 -13.68 -11.94
N ALA A 61 18.58 -14.83 -11.25
CA ALA A 61 18.59 -16.15 -11.90
C ALA A 61 17.28 -16.43 -12.65
N GLY A 62 16.14 -16.05 -12.06
CA GLY A 62 14.83 -16.16 -12.71
C GLY A 62 14.73 -15.25 -13.94
N MET A 63 15.16 -14.00 -13.82
CA MET A 63 15.15 -13.03 -14.92
C MET A 63 16.04 -13.47 -16.10
N GLU A 64 17.23 -14.01 -15.84
CA GLU A 64 18.12 -14.53 -16.90
C GLU A 64 17.53 -15.75 -17.62
N ALA A 65 16.88 -16.66 -16.87
CA ALA A 65 16.19 -17.80 -17.45
C ALA A 65 15.03 -17.35 -18.35
N LEU A 66 14.20 -16.42 -17.87
CA LEU A 66 13.06 -15.89 -18.62
C LEU A 66 13.52 -15.15 -19.88
N SER A 67 14.53 -14.29 -19.78
CA SER A 67 15.08 -13.55 -20.94
C SER A 67 15.52 -14.48 -22.07
N ARG A 68 16.20 -15.59 -21.74
CA ARG A 68 16.61 -16.61 -22.73
C ARG A 68 15.41 -17.29 -23.40
N LEU A 69 14.38 -17.63 -22.61
CA LEU A 69 13.15 -18.23 -23.13
C LEU A 69 12.40 -17.26 -24.05
N VAL A 70 12.21 -16.01 -23.63
CA VAL A 70 11.54 -14.96 -24.42
C VAL A 70 12.23 -14.79 -25.77
N GLY A 71 13.55 -14.60 -25.77
CA GLY A 71 14.30 -14.44 -27.02
C GLY A 71 14.22 -15.67 -27.93
N TYR A 72 14.11 -16.88 -27.37
CA TYR A 72 13.84 -18.08 -28.18
C TYR A 72 12.43 -18.03 -28.78
N VAL A 73 11.41 -17.77 -27.97
CA VAL A 73 10.01 -17.77 -28.40
C VAL A 73 9.77 -16.73 -29.48
N GLU A 74 10.30 -15.51 -29.32
CA GLU A 74 10.21 -14.45 -30.33
C GLU A 74 10.83 -14.89 -31.66
N ARG A 75 12.03 -15.49 -31.66
CA ARG A 75 12.67 -16.01 -32.88
C ARG A 75 11.87 -17.15 -33.51
N PHE A 76 11.31 -18.04 -32.68
CA PHE A 76 10.54 -19.18 -33.16
C PHE A 76 9.24 -18.74 -33.83
N VAL A 77 8.49 -17.84 -33.18
CA VAL A 77 7.23 -17.26 -33.67
C VAL A 77 7.47 -16.47 -34.96
N ALA A 78 8.59 -15.74 -35.07
CA ALA A 78 8.93 -15.00 -36.29
C ALA A 78 9.26 -15.90 -37.49
N GLN A 79 9.64 -17.17 -37.28
CA GLN A 79 10.10 -18.08 -38.34
C GLN A 79 9.05 -19.12 -38.78
N THR A 80 8.08 -19.44 -37.92
CA THR A 80 7.18 -20.58 -38.14
C THR A 80 5.77 -20.27 -37.62
N ASP A 81 4.80 -20.51 -38.47
CA ASP A 81 3.36 -20.30 -38.23
C ASP A 81 2.88 -20.83 -36.86
N ALA A 82 1.98 -20.06 -36.25
CA ALA A 82 1.73 -19.85 -34.83
C ALA A 82 1.19 -21.06 -34.06
N THR A 83 1.88 -22.20 -34.02
CA THR A 83 1.42 -23.36 -33.22
C THR A 83 1.86 -23.33 -31.76
N LEU A 84 2.88 -22.54 -31.43
CA LEU A 84 3.34 -22.34 -30.06
C LEU A 84 2.32 -21.50 -29.29
N LEU A 85 1.86 -20.38 -29.86
CA LEU A 85 1.01 -19.41 -29.16
C LEU A 85 -0.32 -20.01 -28.69
N PRO A 86 -1.11 -20.71 -29.51
CA PRO A 86 -2.36 -21.35 -29.08
C PRO A 86 -2.16 -22.49 -28.08
N ARG A 87 -0.93 -23.01 -27.92
CA ARG A 87 -0.61 -24.08 -26.94
C ARG A 87 -0.06 -23.53 -25.64
N ALA A 88 0.65 -22.40 -25.70
CA ALA A 88 1.42 -21.85 -24.60
C ALA A 88 0.91 -20.52 -24.08
N GLY A 89 -0.06 -19.90 -24.73
CA GLY A 89 -0.57 -18.59 -24.37
C GLY A 89 -2.00 -18.37 -24.84
N HIS A 90 -2.47 -17.14 -24.65
CA HIS A 90 -3.80 -16.68 -25.04
C HIS A 90 -3.69 -15.31 -25.70
N PRO A 91 -4.56 -14.97 -26.65
CA PRO A 91 -4.73 -13.59 -27.09
C PRO A 91 -5.04 -12.69 -25.88
N VAL A 92 -4.43 -11.51 -25.82
CA VAL A 92 -4.58 -10.59 -24.68
C VAL A 92 -6.03 -10.09 -24.53
N ASP A 93 -6.79 -10.01 -25.63
CA ASP A 93 -8.20 -9.64 -25.66
C ASP A 93 -9.16 -10.77 -25.26
N GLU A 94 -8.66 -12.01 -25.13
CA GLU A 94 -9.43 -13.18 -24.65
C GLU A 94 -9.23 -13.46 -23.15
N VAL A 95 -8.42 -12.66 -22.46
CA VAL A 95 -8.14 -12.80 -21.02
C VAL A 95 -8.52 -11.56 -20.23
N GLU A 96 -8.78 -11.72 -18.93
CA GLU A 96 -8.91 -10.58 -18.02
C GLU A 96 -7.51 -10.20 -17.52
N LEU A 97 -6.95 -9.09 -18.00
CA LEU A 97 -5.71 -8.55 -17.47
C LEU A 97 -5.91 -8.04 -16.03
N LEU A 98 -5.08 -8.52 -15.13
CA LEU A 98 -4.99 -8.02 -13.76
C LEU A 98 -3.97 -6.87 -13.68
N ALA A 99 -3.92 -6.20 -12.53
CA ALA A 99 -2.75 -5.40 -12.19
C ALA A 99 -1.50 -6.30 -12.26
N PRO A 100 -0.35 -5.84 -12.78
CA PRO A 100 0.85 -6.67 -12.87
C PRO A 100 1.21 -7.33 -11.55
N ILE A 101 1.07 -6.61 -10.44
CA ILE A 101 1.10 -7.16 -9.07
C ILE A 101 -0.32 -7.00 -8.48
N PRO A 102 -1.19 -8.03 -8.51
CA PRO A 102 -2.58 -7.88 -8.06
C PRO A 102 -2.73 -7.84 -6.54
N ARG A 103 -1.70 -8.28 -5.79
CA ARG A 103 -1.67 -8.32 -4.31
C ARG A 103 -0.37 -7.69 -3.80
N PRO A 104 -0.14 -6.39 -4.05
CA PRO A 104 1.10 -5.77 -3.63
C PRO A 104 1.18 -5.75 -2.10
N ARG A 105 2.28 -6.27 -1.54
CA ARG A 105 2.54 -6.22 -0.09
C ARG A 105 2.82 -4.77 0.31
N LEU A 106 3.74 -4.12 -0.39
CA LEU A 106 3.94 -2.68 -0.37
C LEU A 106 3.36 -2.06 -1.64
N TYR A 107 2.52 -1.05 -1.48
CA TYR A 107 2.03 -0.24 -2.59
C TYR A 107 2.09 1.23 -2.18
N TRP A 108 3.27 1.82 -2.35
CA TRP A 108 3.62 3.08 -1.71
C TRP A 108 3.69 4.22 -2.72
N GLY A 109 2.88 5.25 -2.49
CA GLY A 109 2.76 6.41 -3.38
C GLY A 109 3.41 7.64 -2.82
N LEU A 110 4.35 8.21 -3.56
CA LEU A 110 4.94 9.50 -3.22
C LEU A 110 3.95 10.63 -3.47
N VAL A 111 4.07 11.67 -2.65
CA VAL A 111 3.32 12.91 -2.80
C VAL A 111 4.29 14.06 -3.05
N THR A 112 3.84 15.04 -3.82
CA THR A 112 4.58 16.30 -4.07
C THR A 112 5.95 16.13 -4.73
N ASN A 113 6.13 15.07 -5.53
CA ASN A 113 7.40 14.71 -6.17
C ASN A 113 7.58 15.30 -7.60
N SER A 114 6.85 16.37 -7.93
CA SER A 114 7.00 17.12 -9.18
C SER A 114 7.07 18.65 -8.94
N PRO A 115 7.87 19.41 -9.71
CA PRO A 115 7.84 20.87 -9.72
C PRO A 115 6.47 21.44 -10.06
N SER A 116 5.63 20.71 -10.81
CA SER A 116 4.28 21.14 -11.19
C SER A 116 3.41 21.41 -9.95
N PHE A 117 3.64 20.68 -8.87
CA PHE A 117 3.01 20.91 -7.58
C PHE A 117 3.30 22.32 -7.02
N VAL A 118 4.56 22.77 -7.12
CA VAL A 118 5.00 24.11 -6.71
C VAL A 118 4.50 25.16 -7.71
N ARG A 119 4.57 24.88 -9.02
CA ARG A 119 4.12 25.80 -10.09
C ARG A 119 2.63 26.12 -9.99
N ASN A 120 1.80 25.14 -9.65
CA ASN A 120 0.35 25.32 -9.50
C ASN A 120 -0.05 25.93 -8.15
N LYS A 121 0.90 26.07 -7.21
CA LYS A 121 0.68 26.66 -5.88
C LYS A 121 1.78 27.68 -5.59
N PRO A 122 1.74 28.89 -6.21
CA PRO A 122 2.83 29.86 -6.20
C PRO A 122 3.22 30.40 -4.81
N ASN A 123 2.39 30.17 -3.79
CA ASN A 123 2.69 30.50 -2.39
C ASN A 123 3.58 29.46 -1.69
N ILE A 124 3.97 28.37 -2.37
CA ILE A 124 4.88 27.36 -1.84
C ILE A 124 6.32 27.77 -2.20
N GLY A 125 7.01 28.39 -1.24
CA GLY A 125 8.38 28.90 -1.42
C GLY A 125 9.50 27.91 -1.16
N ASN A 126 9.22 26.78 -0.48
CA ASN A 126 10.21 25.75 -0.14
C ASN A 126 9.66 24.36 -0.42
N LEU A 127 10.55 23.49 -0.89
CA LEU A 127 10.24 22.12 -1.23
C LEU A 127 11.13 21.21 -0.37
N ASN A 128 10.50 20.46 0.54
CA ASN A 128 11.20 19.42 1.28
C ASN A 128 11.43 18.19 0.40
N LEU A 129 12.69 17.76 0.28
CA LEU A 129 13.10 16.64 -0.56
C LEU A 129 13.25 15.33 0.24
N PHE A 130 12.34 15.06 1.18
CA PHE A 130 12.25 13.73 1.76
C PHE A 130 11.14 12.94 1.04
N PRO A 131 11.31 11.63 0.80
CA PRO A 131 10.30 10.79 0.14
C PRO A 131 9.00 10.64 0.95
N LEU A 132 8.21 11.70 0.99
CA LEU A 132 6.88 11.73 1.58
C LEU A 132 5.95 10.88 0.71
N GLY A 133 5.30 9.89 1.30
CA GLY A 133 4.32 9.05 0.64
C GLY A 133 3.38 8.31 1.58
N HIS A 134 2.49 7.51 1.00
CA HIS A 134 1.49 6.76 1.75
C HIS A 134 1.27 5.36 1.17
N GLN A 135 0.92 4.41 2.04
CA GLN A 135 0.57 3.05 1.63
C GLN A 135 -0.85 3.00 1.06
N ARG A 136 -1.05 2.26 -0.03
CA ARG A 136 -2.36 1.86 -0.56
C ARG A 136 -2.71 0.45 -0.03
N PRO A 137 -3.97 0.20 0.37
CA PRO A 137 -4.47 -1.15 0.64
C PRO A 137 -4.56 -1.98 -0.67
N GLN A 138 -4.57 -3.30 -0.56
CA GLN A 138 -4.69 -4.20 -1.72
C GLN A 138 -6.00 -3.99 -2.50
N GLY A 139 -7.08 -3.59 -1.81
CA GLY A 139 -8.36 -3.28 -2.45
C GLY A 139 -8.33 -2.11 -3.44
N ALA A 140 -7.34 -1.21 -3.31
CA ALA A 140 -7.14 -0.10 -4.25
C ALA A 140 -6.57 -0.56 -5.60
N ALA A 141 -5.84 -1.68 -5.65
CA ALA A 141 -5.17 -2.17 -6.85
C ALA A 141 -6.16 -2.89 -7.78
N ILE A 142 -6.27 -2.40 -9.02
CA ILE A 142 -7.06 -3.01 -10.09
C ILE A 142 -6.30 -2.98 -11.42
N GLY A 143 -6.62 -3.92 -12.31
CA GLY A 143 -6.00 -4.03 -13.63
C GLY A 143 -6.66 -3.18 -14.71
N PRO A 144 -6.18 -3.26 -15.96
CA PRO A 144 -6.83 -2.69 -17.13
C PRO A 144 -8.27 -3.19 -17.29
N GLY A 145 -9.18 -2.31 -17.72
CA GLY A 145 -10.59 -2.65 -17.96
C GLY A 145 -11.45 -2.78 -16.71
N SER A 146 -10.86 -3.06 -15.54
CA SER A 146 -11.59 -3.06 -14.26
C SER A 146 -12.08 -1.66 -13.91
N PRO A 147 -13.34 -1.49 -13.43
CA PRO A 147 -13.89 -0.18 -13.16
C PRO A 147 -13.32 0.46 -11.89
N VAL A 148 -13.00 1.75 -11.99
CA VAL A 148 -12.86 2.63 -10.83
C VAL A 148 -14.26 2.93 -10.31
N THR A 149 -14.54 2.55 -9.08
CA THR A 149 -15.89 2.61 -8.50
C THR A 149 -16.04 3.81 -7.57
N MET A 150 -17.13 4.54 -7.75
CA MET A 150 -17.54 5.69 -6.95
C MET A 150 -18.91 5.45 -6.35
N LYS A 151 -19.13 5.86 -5.10
CA LYS A 151 -20.46 5.87 -4.48
C LYS A 151 -21.31 7.02 -5.04
N HIS A 152 -22.62 6.80 -5.26
CA HIS A 152 -23.54 7.77 -5.90
C HIS A 152 -23.44 9.17 -5.33
N ASP A 153 -23.42 9.24 -4.00
CA ASP A 153 -23.50 10.50 -3.30
C ASP A 153 -22.19 11.29 -3.43
N HIS A 154 -21.07 10.67 -3.79
CA HIS A 154 -19.79 11.34 -3.96
C HIS A 154 -19.76 12.15 -5.26
N HIS A 155 -19.57 13.47 -5.12
CA HIS A 155 -19.54 14.39 -6.24
C HIS A 155 -18.40 14.05 -7.23
N LEU A 156 -18.75 13.62 -8.43
CA LEU A 156 -17.80 13.29 -9.49
C LEU A 156 -16.86 14.44 -9.92
N PRO A 157 -17.26 15.73 -9.89
CA PRO A 157 -16.32 16.84 -10.08
C PRO A 157 -15.19 16.91 -9.03
N HIS A 158 -15.33 16.20 -7.90
CA HIS A 158 -14.28 16.04 -6.90
C HIS A 158 -13.48 14.75 -7.07
N MET A 159 -13.81 13.89 -8.04
CA MET A 159 -12.94 12.81 -8.47
C MET A 159 -11.82 13.40 -9.33
N ALA A 160 -10.59 13.01 -9.02
CA ALA A 160 -9.42 13.36 -9.82
C ALA A 160 -8.59 12.12 -10.10
N TYR A 161 -7.78 12.18 -11.15
CA TYR A 161 -6.97 11.06 -11.60
C TYR A 161 -5.74 11.55 -12.34
N ASN A 162 -4.61 10.86 -12.17
CA ASN A 162 -3.36 11.28 -12.75
C ASN A 162 -2.42 10.12 -13.06
N VAL A 163 -1.71 10.25 -14.18
CA VAL A 163 -0.65 9.32 -14.56
C VAL A 163 0.55 9.41 -13.62
N GLU A 164 1.00 8.27 -13.11
CA GLU A 164 2.23 8.14 -12.32
C GLU A 164 3.11 7.00 -12.83
N LEU A 165 4.42 7.24 -12.85
CA LEU A 165 5.41 6.20 -13.05
C LEU A 165 5.53 5.37 -11.76
N ALA A 166 5.51 4.06 -11.88
CA ALA A 166 5.81 3.15 -10.78
C ALA A 166 6.95 2.20 -11.13
N ILE A 167 7.74 1.84 -10.11
CA ILE A 167 8.70 0.74 -10.17
C ILE A 167 8.12 -0.47 -9.47
N VAL A 168 8.56 -1.65 -9.91
CA VAL A 168 8.36 -2.91 -9.18
C VAL A 168 9.73 -3.42 -8.72
N ILE A 169 9.85 -3.74 -7.43
CA ILE A 169 11.05 -4.33 -6.86
C ILE A 169 11.19 -5.77 -7.36
N GLY A 170 12.39 -6.15 -7.81
CA GLY A 170 12.72 -7.49 -8.30
C GLY A 170 13.73 -8.24 -7.43
N LYS A 171 14.37 -7.55 -6.48
CA LYS A 171 15.39 -8.12 -5.60
C LYS A 171 15.19 -7.63 -4.18
N ALA A 172 15.17 -8.55 -3.23
CA ALA A 172 14.98 -8.19 -1.83
C ALA A 172 16.15 -7.33 -1.32
N GLY A 173 15.89 -6.40 -0.41
CA GLY A 173 16.95 -5.58 0.16
C GLY A 173 16.52 -4.71 1.32
N ARG A 174 17.48 -4.45 2.20
CA ARG A 174 17.36 -3.51 3.33
C ARG A 174 18.67 -2.75 3.45
N TYR A 175 18.59 -1.48 3.81
CA TYR A 175 19.72 -0.56 3.89
C TYR A 175 20.49 -0.45 2.57
N ILE A 176 19.75 -0.34 1.47
CA ILE A 176 20.30 -0.37 0.11
C ILE A 176 21.09 0.92 -0.14
N PRO A 177 22.39 0.84 -0.48
CA PRO A 177 23.16 2.00 -0.91
C PRO A 177 22.55 2.66 -2.15
N ILE A 178 22.60 3.99 -2.24
CA ILE A 178 21.97 4.74 -3.34
C ILE A 178 22.48 4.32 -4.74
N ASP A 179 23.77 3.99 -4.85
CA ASP A 179 24.43 3.53 -6.07
C ASP A 179 24.07 2.08 -6.48
N ARG A 180 23.42 1.33 -5.58
CA ARG A 180 22.92 -0.03 -5.81
C ARG A 180 21.40 -0.07 -5.97
N ALA A 181 20.71 1.05 -5.79
CA ALA A 181 19.25 1.10 -5.77
C ALA A 181 18.61 0.56 -7.06
N MET A 182 19.14 0.93 -8.22
CA MET A 182 18.60 0.46 -9.52
C MET A 182 18.79 -1.03 -9.77
N ASP A 183 19.67 -1.72 -9.03
CA ASP A 183 19.81 -3.18 -9.12
C ASP A 183 18.61 -3.91 -8.52
N HIS A 184 17.85 -3.25 -7.66
CA HIS A 184 16.65 -3.81 -7.04
C HIS A 184 15.38 -3.63 -7.88
N VAL A 185 15.45 -2.89 -8.99
CA VAL A 185 14.29 -2.62 -9.85
C VAL A 185 14.15 -3.72 -10.90
N ALA A 186 13.01 -4.42 -10.90
CA ALA A 186 12.63 -5.36 -11.96
C ALA A 186 12.23 -4.64 -13.24
N GLY A 187 11.52 -3.52 -13.10
CA GLY A 187 10.95 -2.79 -14.20
C GLY A 187 9.95 -1.72 -13.76
N TYR A 188 9.16 -1.26 -14.72
CA TYR A 188 8.27 -0.12 -14.61
C TYR A 188 6.83 -0.49 -15.00
N THR A 189 5.85 0.16 -14.40
CA THR A 189 4.42 0.07 -14.77
C THR A 189 3.77 1.45 -14.65
N VAL A 190 2.62 1.64 -15.28
CA VAL A 190 1.78 2.82 -15.06
C VAL A 190 0.91 2.61 -13.83
N VAL A 191 0.74 3.66 -13.03
CA VAL A 191 -0.28 3.76 -12.00
C VAL A 191 -1.18 4.95 -12.32
N ASN A 192 -2.49 4.76 -12.17
CA ASN A 192 -3.44 5.87 -12.17
C ASN A 192 -3.69 6.27 -10.71
N ASP A 193 -3.16 7.41 -10.26
CA ASP A 193 -3.45 7.92 -8.92
C ASP A 193 -4.83 8.58 -8.92
N VAL A 194 -5.85 7.80 -8.59
CA VAL A 194 -7.21 8.29 -8.44
C VAL A 194 -7.43 8.79 -7.01
N SER A 195 -8.14 9.90 -6.88
CA SER A 195 -8.56 10.45 -5.60
C SER A 195 -10.02 10.87 -5.63
N GLY A 196 -10.71 10.67 -4.52
CA GLY A 196 -12.05 11.18 -4.26
C GLY A 196 -12.16 11.90 -2.92
N SER A 197 -13.32 12.51 -2.66
CA SER A 197 -13.61 13.22 -1.40
C SER A 197 -14.16 12.30 -0.30
N TYR A 198 -13.90 10.99 -0.36
CA TYR A 198 -14.55 9.99 0.50
C TYR A 198 -14.48 10.33 1.99
N TYR A 199 -13.25 10.47 2.47
CA TYR A 199 -13.01 10.80 3.87
C TYR A 199 -13.53 12.21 4.20
N TYR A 200 -13.40 13.17 3.29
CA TYR A 200 -13.85 14.55 3.50
C TYR A 200 -15.34 14.65 3.77
N ARG A 201 -16.18 13.83 3.13
CA ARG A 201 -17.63 13.82 3.34
C ARG A 201 -18.04 13.24 4.69
N SER A 202 -17.24 12.34 5.25
CA SER A 202 -17.49 11.78 6.59
C SER A 202 -17.37 12.83 7.70
N ILE A 203 -16.76 13.98 7.40
CA ILE A 203 -16.50 15.04 8.38
C ILE A 203 -17.77 15.86 8.62
N PRO A 204 -18.20 16.03 9.89
CA PRO A 204 -19.35 16.84 10.24
C PRO A 204 -19.27 18.26 9.63
N GLY A 205 -20.32 18.65 8.90
CA GLY A 205 -20.41 19.97 8.26
C GLY A 205 -19.58 20.13 6.99
N ASN A 206 -19.06 19.04 6.41
CA ASN A 206 -18.19 19.09 5.23
C ASN A 206 -18.75 18.40 3.97
N ALA A 207 -19.99 17.91 4.00
CA ALA A 207 -20.59 17.13 2.92
C ALA A 207 -20.55 17.81 1.54
N ASP A 208 -20.69 19.14 1.49
CA ASP A 208 -20.76 19.93 0.26
C ASP A 208 -19.48 20.74 -0.06
N ASN A 209 -18.40 20.56 0.71
CA ASN A 209 -17.21 21.42 0.66
C ASN A 209 -16.00 20.78 -0.05
N GLY A 210 -16.18 19.62 -0.68
CA GLY A 210 -15.13 18.93 -1.44
C GLY A 210 -13.87 18.65 -0.62
N TYR A 211 -12.72 19.13 -1.08
CA TYR A 211 -11.41 18.93 -0.44
C TYR A 211 -11.07 19.97 0.65
N ALA A 212 -11.97 20.91 0.94
CA ALA A 212 -11.79 21.82 2.05
C ALA A 212 -12.11 21.10 3.37
N LEU A 213 -11.42 21.47 4.45
CA LEU A 213 -11.68 20.96 5.79
C LEU A 213 -12.17 22.12 6.68
N PRO A 214 -13.14 21.88 7.58
CA PRO A 214 -13.49 22.87 8.59
C PRO A 214 -12.27 23.24 9.44
N ALA A 215 -12.20 24.47 9.94
CA ALA A 215 -11.01 24.98 10.65
C ALA A 215 -10.56 24.09 11.83
N ARG A 216 -11.50 23.45 12.52
CA ARG A 216 -11.21 22.50 13.63
C ARG A 216 -10.53 21.21 13.16
N TYR A 217 -10.74 20.82 11.90
CA TYR A 217 -10.21 19.60 11.26
C TYR A 217 -8.93 19.89 10.44
N ASN A 218 -8.23 20.99 10.74
CA ASN A 218 -7.13 21.50 9.93
C ASN A 218 -5.75 21.36 10.60
N ASP A 219 -5.53 20.30 11.37
CA ASP A 219 -4.19 19.94 11.84
C ASP A 219 -3.42 19.13 10.78
N TRP A 220 -2.10 19.00 10.99
CA TRP A 220 -1.18 18.41 10.01
C TRP A 220 -1.48 16.96 9.68
N LEU A 221 -1.95 16.20 10.66
CA LEU A 221 -2.19 14.78 10.52
C LEU A 221 -3.59 14.50 9.98
N TYR A 222 -4.55 15.36 10.31
CA TYR A 222 -5.88 15.30 9.73
C TYR A 222 -5.87 15.60 8.24
N GLN A 223 -5.08 16.58 7.80
CA GLN A 223 -4.89 16.86 6.38
C GLN A 223 -4.36 15.63 5.62
N ALA A 224 -3.38 14.93 6.19
CA ALA A 224 -2.85 13.70 5.59
C ALA A 224 -3.88 12.56 5.64
N THR A 225 -4.60 12.41 6.74
CA THR A 225 -5.67 11.41 6.87
C THR A 225 -6.76 11.63 5.80
N ALA A 226 -7.27 12.86 5.66
CA ALA A 226 -8.32 13.16 4.71
C ALA A 226 -7.84 13.05 3.26
N SER A 227 -6.68 13.66 2.95
CA SER A 227 -6.10 13.65 1.60
C SER A 227 -5.76 12.23 1.14
N TRP A 228 -5.09 11.46 1.99
CA TRP A 228 -4.69 10.11 1.61
C TRP A 228 -5.82 9.09 1.78
N GLY A 229 -6.75 9.31 2.71
CA GLY A 229 -7.96 8.49 2.84
C GLY A 229 -8.78 8.48 1.55
N GLY A 230 -8.93 9.65 0.92
CA GLY A 230 -9.53 9.80 -0.41
C GLY A 230 -8.76 9.14 -1.56
N LYS A 231 -7.52 8.68 -1.31
CA LYS A 231 -6.66 7.96 -2.25
C LYS A 231 -6.52 6.47 -1.92
N LYS A 232 -6.93 6.04 -0.72
CA LYS A 232 -6.77 4.66 -0.25
C LYS A 232 -8.00 3.78 -0.48
N ALA A 233 -9.13 4.39 -0.82
CA ALA A 233 -10.36 3.66 -1.05
C ALA A 233 -10.20 2.61 -2.15
N ASP A 234 -11.05 1.60 -2.10
CA ASP A 234 -11.02 0.51 -3.06
C ASP A 234 -11.11 1.03 -4.50
N THR A 235 -10.42 0.35 -5.42
CA THR A 235 -10.34 0.68 -6.85
C THR A 235 -9.61 1.98 -7.25
N LEU A 236 -9.13 2.79 -6.29
CA LEU A 236 -8.56 4.11 -6.59
C LEU A 236 -7.05 4.12 -6.90
N SER A 237 -6.44 2.96 -7.11
CA SER A 237 -5.04 2.88 -7.54
C SER A 237 -4.86 1.82 -8.65
N PRO A 238 -5.49 1.99 -9.83
CA PRO A 238 -5.25 1.13 -10.98
C PRO A 238 -3.76 1.03 -11.34
N MET A 239 -3.31 -0.14 -11.77
CA MET A 239 -1.93 -0.43 -12.15
C MET A 239 -1.90 -1.27 -13.43
N GLY A 240 -1.00 -0.93 -14.35
CA GLY A 240 -0.80 -1.70 -15.59
C GLY A 240 -0.41 -0.83 -16.78
N PRO A 241 -0.63 -1.28 -18.03
CA PRO A 241 -1.17 -2.59 -18.39
C PRO A 241 -0.19 -3.74 -18.14
N TYR A 242 1.11 -3.44 -18.07
CA TYR A 242 2.17 -4.43 -17.96
C TYR A 242 3.24 -3.98 -16.96
N LEU A 243 3.99 -4.95 -16.43
CA LEU A 243 5.32 -4.70 -15.90
C LEU A 243 6.32 -4.78 -17.06
N VAL A 244 6.87 -3.64 -17.47
CA VAL A 244 7.90 -3.56 -18.50
C VAL A 244 9.27 -3.63 -17.86
N THR A 245 10.09 -4.62 -18.25
CA THR A 245 11.37 -4.87 -17.59
C THR A 245 12.35 -3.72 -17.81
N LYS A 246 13.27 -3.55 -16.84
CA LYS A 246 14.19 -2.41 -16.78
C LYS A 246 15.00 -2.17 -18.06
N ASP A 247 15.35 -3.24 -18.77
CA ASP A 247 16.12 -3.22 -20.01
C ASP A 247 15.36 -2.70 -21.24
N GLU A 248 14.03 -2.68 -21.22
CA GLU A 248 13.20 -2.12 -22.31
C GLU A 248 13.04 -0.60 -22.23
N VAL A 249 13.32 -0.03 -21.05
CA VAL A 249 13.19 1.42 -20.81
C VAL A 249 14.59 1.99 -20.61
N ALA A 250 15.12 2.60 -21.67
CA ALA A 250 16.50 3.08 -21.69
C ALA A 250 16.80 4.15 -20.62
N ASP A 251 15.87 5.07 -20.39
CA ASP A 251 15.95 6.09 -19.35
C ASP A 251 14.56 6.34 -18.73
N PRO A 252 14.31 5.91 -17.47
CA PRO A 252 13.01 6.11 -16.83
C PRO A 252 12.68 7.59 -16.56
N TYR A 253 13.67 8.47 -16.62
CA TYR A 253 13.50 9.92 -16.46
C TYR A 253 13.29 10.65 -17.80
N ASN A 254 13.15 9.93 -18.91
CA ASN A 254 12.95 10.53 -20.22
C ASN A 254 11.80 9.88 -21.00
N LEU A 255 10.60 9.91 -20.42
CA LEU A 255 9.38 9.35 -21.00
C LEU A 255 8.26 10.39 -21.04
N LEU A 256 7.56 10.48 -22.17
CA LEU A 256 6.31 11.22 -22.26
C LEU A 256 5.20 10.54 -21.47
N MET A 257 4.35 11.36 -20.83
CA MET A 257 3.20 10.89 -20.06
C MET A 257 1.94 11.61 -20.54
N TYR A 258 0.85 10.87 -20.68
CA TYR A 258 -0.45 11.41 -21.11
C TYR A 258 -1.55 11.00 -20.15
N THR A 259 -2.47 11.93 -19.88
CA THR A 259 -3.73 11.65 -19.20
C THR A 259 -4.87 12.02 -20.15
N ARG A 260 -5.81 11.10 -20.39
CA ARG A 260 -6.96 11.30 -21.27
C ARG A 260 -8.25 10.88 -20.59
N GLN A 261 -9.35 11.46 -21.08
CA GLN A 261 -10.71 11.09 -20.71
C GLN A 261 -11.47 10.76 -22.00
N SER A 262 -11.88 9.52 -22.17
CA SER A 262 -12.66 9.07 -23.33
C SER A 262 -12.05 9.55 -24.66
N GLY A 263 -10.75 9.34 -24.84
CA GLY A 263 -9.94 9.73 -26.00
C GLY A 263 -9.49 11.20 -26.02
N ARG A 264 -10.08 12.08 -25.21
CA ARG A 264 -9.68 13.50 -25.13
C ARG A 264 -8.46 13.66 -24.25
N THR A 265 -7.34 14.16 -24.80
CA THR A 265 -6.15 14.49 -24.01
C THR A 265 -6.46 15.63 -23.04
N ARG A 266 -6.22 15.38 -21.75
CA ARG A 266 -6.50 16.32 -20.64
C ARG A 266 -5.23 16.92 -20.06
N ASP A 267 -4.16 16.14 -20.01
CA ASP A 267 -2.85 16.58 -19.55
C ASP A 267 -1.72 15.86 -20.30
N ARG A 268 -0.55 16.50 -20.36
CA ARG A 268 0.69 15.96 -20.91
C ARG A 268 1.86 16.34 -20.01
N ALA A 269 2.58 15.33 -19.53
CA ALA A 269 3.72 15.49 -18.65
C ALA A 269 4.95 14.72 -19.17
N HIS A 270 6.02 14.74 -18.39
CA HIS A 270 7.28 14.10 -18.73
C HIS A 270 8.00 13.64 -17.47
N THR A 271 8.54 12.42 -17.45
CA THR A 271 9.15 11.84 -16.24
C THR A 271 10.40 12.59 -15.78
N ALA A 272 11.06 13.36 -16.65
CA ALA A 272 12.18 14.26 -16.28
C ALA A 272 11.82 15.33 -15.23
N ALA A 273 10.51 15.56 -14.99
CA ALA A 273 10.07 16.44 -13.92
C ALA A 273 10.12 15.77 -12.53
N THR A 274 10.60 14.54 -12.40
CA THR A 274 10.76 13.86 -11.10
C THR A 274 11.74 14.63 -10.20
N LEU A 275 11.31 15.00 -8.99
CA LEU A 275 12.17 15.71 -8.03
C LEU A 275 13.10 14.77 -7.27
N MET A 276 12.54 13.69 -6.72
CA MET A 276 13.25 12.65 -5.99
C MET A 276 13.26 11.40 -6.86
N GLY A 277 14.45 11.10 -7.40
CA GLY A 277 14.67 9.93 -8.23
C GLY A 277 14.47 8.61 -7.48
N ILE A 278 14.24 7.56 -8.26
CA ILE A 278 14.08 6.15 -7.85
C ILE A 278 15.14 5.73 -6.84
N GLU A 279 16.39 6.09 -7.08
CA GLU A 279 17.54 5.70 -6.27
C GLU A 279 17.43 6.25 -4.85
N ARG A 280 17.08 7.54 -4.72
CA ARG A 280 16.91 8.21 -3.43
C ARG A 280 15.74 7.63 -2.65
N VAL A 281 14.66 7.30 -3.34
CA VAL A 281 13.43 6.76 -2.75
C VAL A 281 13.67 5.35 -2.21
N ILE A 282 14.30 4.47 -2.99
CA ILE A 282 14.71 3.13 -2.55
C ILE A 282 15.70 3.22 -1.38
N HIS A 283 16.72 4.07 -1.49
CA HIS A 283 17.72 4.26 -0.43
C HIS A 283 17.06 4.71 0.88
N TRP A 284 16.16 5.69 0.81
CA TRP A 284 15.47 6.22 1.98
C TRP A 284 14.51 5.20 2.60
N TYR A 285 13.65 4.57 1.80
CA TYR A 285 12.66 3.63 2.31
C TYR A 285 13.35 2.40 2.92
N SER A 286 14.34 1.86 2.22
CA SER A 286 15.11 0.71 2.69
C SER A 286 15.95 1.00 3.95
N SER A 287 16.12 2.28 4.33
CA SER A 287 16.87 2.65 5.54
C SER A 287 16.16 2.27 6.85
N PHE A 288 14.89 1.89 6.80
CA PHE A 288 14.10 1.49 7.98
C PHE A 288 13.24 0.24 7.77
N ALA A 289 12.74 0.02 6.55
CA ALA A 289 11.88 -1.11 6.20
C ALA A 289 12.48 -1.96 5.07
N SER A 290 12.12 -3.23 5.00
CA SER A 290 12.58 -4.14 3.94
C SER A 290 11.77 -3.98 2.66
N LEU A 291 12.47 -3.98 1.52
CA LEU A 291 11.89 -4.10 0.19
C LEU A 291 11.99 -5.57 -0.25
N GLU A 292 10.90 -6.09 -0.81
CA GLU A 292 10.75 -7.47 -1.25
C GLU A 292 10.29 -7.50 -2.73
N PRO A 293 10.64 -8.55 -3.50
CA PRO A 293 10.17 -8.69 -4.87
C PRO A 293 8.63 -8.61 -4.98
N GLY A 294 8.15 -7.80 -5.93
CA GLY A 294 6.73 -7.48 -6.09
C GLY A 294 6.26 -6.23 -5.33
N ASP A 295 7.07 -5.62 -4.47
CA ASP A 295 6.74 -4.32 -3.89
C ASP A 295 6.66 -3.24 -4.97
N VAL A 296 5.66 -2.36 -4.85
CA VAL A 296 5.37 -1.30 -5.83
C VAL A 296 5.58 0.07 -5.18
N ILE A 297 6.36 0.92 -5.84
CA ILE A 297 6.55 2.32 -5.44
C ILE A 297 6.22 3.23 -6.63
N HIS A 298 5.30 4.17 -6.44
CA HIS A 298 4.85 5.10 -7.48
C HIS A 298 5.19 6.56 -7.14
N PHE A 299 5.58 7.33 -8.15
CA PHE A 299 6.47 8.49 -7.97
C PHE A 299 5.77 9.85 -7.98
N GLY A 300 4.46 9.92 -7.84
CA GLY A 300 3.71 11.17 -7.96
C GLY A 300 3.49 11.55 -9.43
N THR A 301 2.42 12.29 -9.70
CA THR A 301 2.19 12.85 -11.04
C THR A 301 3.20 13.94 -11.37
N MET A 302 3.72 13.88 -12.61
CA MET A 302 4.62 14.88 -13.16
C MET A 302 3.89 16.05 -13.83
N GLY A 303 2.57 15.91 -13.99
CA GLY A 303 1.69 16.89 -14.62
C GLY A 303 0.85 17.68 -13.63
N VAL A 304 -0.42 17.89 -13.97
CA VAL A 304 -1.40 18.61 -13.13
C VAL A 304 -1.86 17.73 -11.99
N ASP A 305 -1.42 17.98 -10.76
CA ASP A 305 -1.92 17.29 -9.57
C ASP A 305 -3.42 17.53 -9.31
N GLY A 306 -4.17 16.44 -9.16
CA GLY A 306 -5.61 16.47 -8.88
C GLY A 306 -6.45 16.86 -10.10
N LEU A 307 -6.14 16.32 -11.29
CA LEU A 307 -6.86 16.63 -12.51
C LEU A 307 -8.31 16.10 -12.43
N PRO A 308 -9.35 16.98 -12.41
CA PRO A 308 -10.71 16.54 -12.16
C PRO A 308 -11.32 15.85 -13.39
N VAL A 309 -12.17 14.87 -13.11
CA VAL A 309 -13.10 14.31 -14.11
C VAL A 309 -14.03 15.42 -14.58
N LEU A 310 -14.23 15.50 -15.89
CA LEU A 310 -15.10 16.54 -16.44
C LEU A 310 -16.57 16.29 -16.05
N PRO A 311 -17.30 17.30 -15.55
CA PRO A 311 -18.66 17.14 -15.07
C PRO A 311 -19.64 16.54 -16.10
N ASP A 312 -19.52 16.96 -17.36
CA ASP A 312 -20.45 16.57 -18.43
C ASP A 312 -20.31 15.09 -18.85
N ASP A 313 -19.12 14.52 -18.67
CA ASP A 313 -18.83 13.12 -19.01
C ASP A 313 -19.09 12.20 -17.81
N ALA A 314 -19.27 12.76 -16.61
CA ALA A 314 -19.30 11.98 -15.39
C ALA A 314 -20.53 11.06 -15.28
N ALA A 315 -21.65 11.43 -15.91
CA ALA A 315 -22.85 10.61 -15.99
C ALA A 315 -22.85 9.63 -17.18
N ASP A 316 -21.83 9.68 -18.05
CA ASP A 316 -21.73 8.81 -19.21
C ASP A 316 -21.10 7.45 -18.81
N PRO A 317 -21.82 6.32 -18.92
CA PRO A 317 -21.26 5.00 -18.65
C PRO A 317 -20.12 4.62 -19.61
N GLU A 318 -19.95 5.34 -20.72
CA GLU A 318 -18.83 5.19 -21.63
C GLU A 318 -17.59 5.97 -21.21
N THR A 319 -17.63 6.69 -20.09
CA THR A 319 -16.45 7.40 -19.59
C THR A 319 -15.32 6.45 -19.23
N ARG A 320 -14.14 6.73 -19.78
CA ARG A 320 -12.89 6.01 -19.52
C ARG A 320 -11.82 6.97 -19.02
N LEU A 321 -11.09 6.54 -18.00
CA LEU A 321 -9.86 7.17 -17.54
C LEU A 321 -8.70 6.46 -18.21
N GLU A 322 -7.87 7.21 -18.93
CA GLU A 322 -6.73 6.67 -19.66
C GLU A 322 -5.46 7.37 -19.18
N VAL A 323 -4.48 6.60 -18.73
CA VAL A 323 -3.15 7.11 -18.38
C VAL A 323 -2.10 6.32 -19.14
N GLU A 324 -1.17 7.02 -19.78
CA GLU A 324 -0.16 6.42 -20.65
C GLU A 324 1.22 6.93 -20.30
N ILE A 325 2.19 6.02 -20.31
CA ILE A 325 3.61 6.36 -20.26
C ILE A 325 4.29 5.70 -21.47
N GLU A 326 5.06 6.50 -22.20
CA GLU A 326 5.88 6.07 -23.34
C GLU A 326 6.71 4.82 -22.98
N GLN A 327 6.83 3.88 -23.91
CA GLN A 327 7.52 2.58 -23.76
C GLN A 327 6.89 1.60 -22.73
N ILE A 328 6.02 2.06 -21.82
CA ILE A 328 5.37 1.21 -20.82
C ILE A 328 3.98 0.75 -21.31
N GLY A 329 3.15 1.68 -21.76
CA GLY A 329 1.82 1.41 -22.32
C GLY A 329 0.72 2.28 -21.73
N THR A 330 -0.52 1.98 -22.13
CA THR A 330 -1.72 2.71 -21.75
C THR A 330 -2.60 1.87 -20.82
N LEU A 331 -2.88 2.41 -19.64
CA LEU A 331 -3.81 1.85 -18.67
C LEU A 331 -5.16 2.54 -18.83
N VAL A 332 -6.20 1.75 -19.07
CA VAL A 332 -7.57 2.23 -19.31
C VAL A 332 -8.51 1.62 -18.29
N ASN A 333 -9.27 2.45 -17.59
CA ASN A 333 -10.26 2.01 -16.62
C ASN A 333 -11.59 2.75 -16.83
N PRO A 334 -12.73 2.05 -16.94
CA PRO A 334 -14.04 2.69 -16.91
C PRO A 334 -14.33 3.27 -15.52
N ILE A 335 -15.21 4.28 -15.47
CA ILE A 335 -15.79 4.76 -14.21
C ILE A 335 -17.12 4.03 -14.00
N ARG A 336 -17.36 3.57 -12.78
CA ARG A 336 -18.67 3.07 -12.34
C ARG A 336 -19.15 3.88 -11.15
N ILE A 337 -20.35 4.43 -11.24
CA ILE A 337 -21.03 5.07 -10.10
C ILE A 337 -22.05 4.06 -9.59
N ALA A 338 -21.98 3.71 -8.30
CA ALA A 338 -23.02 2.93 -7.64
C ALA A 338 -24.31 3.77 -7.55
N ASP A 339 -25.50 3.18 -7.68
CA ASP A 339 -26.80 3.88 -7.73
C ASP A 339 -27.26 4.47 -6.36
N GLU A 340 -28.22 5.40 -6.40
CA GLU A 340 -28.77 6.11 -5.23
C GLU A 340 -29.80 5.24 -4.48
N GLY A 341 -29.64 5.04 -3.16
CA GLY A 341 -30.62 4.35 -2.31
C GLY A 341 -30.58 2.82 -2.35
N GLU A 342 -29.97 2.23 -3.37
CA GLU A 342 -29.33 0.93 -3.24
C GLU A 342 -27.97 1.18 -2.59
N ARG A 343 -27.63 0.49 -1.50
CA ARG A 343 -26.22 0.20 -1.28
C ARG A 343 -25.94 -1.04 -2.12
N PRO A 344 -25.56 -0.99 -3.40
CA PRO A 344 -24.90 -2.16 -3.93
C PRO A 344 -23.52 -2.11 -3.28
N ARG A 345 -23.41 -2.71 -2.08
CA ARG A 345 -22.15 -3.33 -1.66
C ARG A 345 -21.74 -4.11 -2.90
N VAL A 346 -20.72 -3.64 -3.63
CA VAL A 346 -20.22 -4.42 -4.75
C VAL A 346 -19.92 -5.78 -4.14
N ALA A 347 -20.65 -6.81 -4.58
CA ALA A 347 -20.53 -8.12 -3.95
C ALA A 347 -19.05 -8.47 -3.94
N LEU A 348 -18.51 -8.85 -2.79
CA LEU A 348 -17.06 -9.00 -2.61
C LEU A 348 -16.50 -10.03 -3.62
N GLU A 349 -17.34 -10.98 -4.03
CA GLU A 349 -17.09 -12.00 -5.05
C GLU A 349 -16.99 -11.44 -6.49
N SER A 350 -17.54 -10.26 -6.76
CA SER A 350 -17.44 -9.56 -8.06
C SER A 350 -16.71 -8.21 -7.98
N HIS A 351 -15.98 -7.99 -6.88
CA HIS A 351 -15.23 -6.76 -6.65
C HIS A 351 -14.14 -6.51 -7.73
N PRO A 352 -13.90 -5.27 -8.22
CA PRO A 352 -12.90 -5.03 -9.28
C PRO A 352 -11.47 -5.41 -8.90
N SER A 353 -11.11 -5.33 -7.61
CA SER A 353 -9.84 -5.83 -7.09
C SER A 353 -9.85 -7.35 -6.99
N HIS A 354 -8.90 -7.99 -7.69
CA HIS A 354 -8.68 -9.44 -7.61
C HIS A 354 -8.31 -9.91 -6.20
N ALA A 355 -7.54 -9.11 -5.45
CA ALA A 355 -7.19 -9.45 -4.07
C ALA A 355 -8.43 -9.69 -3.18
N ILE A 356 -9.49 -8.90 -3.38
CA ILE A 356 -10.75 -9.02 -2.65
C ILE A 356 -11.54 -10.23 -3.15
N ARG A 357 -11.73 -10.39 -4.47
CA ARG A 357 -12.46 -11.52 -5.06
C ARG A 357 -11.89 -12.86 -4.68
N GLU A 358 -10.55 -12.99 -4.72
CA GLU A 358 -9.83 -14.21 -4.36
C GLU A 358 -10.16 -14.64 -2.92
N VAL A 359 -10.10 -13.69 -1.97
CA VAL A 359 -10.41 -13.98 -0.58
C VAL A 359 -11.90 -14.29 -0.42
N ALA A 360 -12.78 -13.49 -1.02
CA ALA A 360 -14.24 -13.66 -0.93
C ALA A 360 -14.72 -15.03 -1.44
N ALA A 361 -14.06 -15.57 -2.46
CA ALA A 361 -14.35 -16.86 -3.06
C ALA A 361 -13.70 -18.06 -2.32
N SER A 362 -12.92 -17.81 -1.26
CA SER A 362 -12.17 -18.83 -0.52
C SER A 362 -12.69 -19.01 0.91
N ASP A 363 -12.31 -20.12 1.54
CA ASP A 363 -12.57 -20.35 2.97
C ASP A 363 -11.77 -19.38 3.87
N ALA A 364 -10.75 -18.69 3.32
CA ALA A 364 -9.95 -17.71 4.06
C ALA A 364 -10.66 -16.37 4.28
N ARG A 365 -11.93 -16.23 3.87
CA ARG A 365 -12.74 -15.01 4.07
C ARG A 365 -13.14 -14.74 5.52
N VAL A 366 -13.02 -15.72 6.40
CA VAL A 366 -13.37 -15.64 7.83
C VAL A 366 -12.31 -16.40 8.63
N LEU A 367 -11.91 -15.86 9.76
CA LEU A 367 -11.18 -16.59 10.82
C LEU A 367 -12.21 -17.05 11.87
N ASP A 368 -12.23 -18.34 12.18
CA ASP A 368 -13.22 -18.92 13.08
C ASP A 368 -12.84 -18.74 14.55
N SER A 369 -11.53 -18.70 14.83
CA SER A 369 -11.04 -18.55 16.18
C SER A 369 -9.75 -17.72 16.27
N PRO A 370 -9.48 -17.06 17.41
CA PRO A 370 -8.24 -16.33 17.65
C PRO A 370 -6.97 -17.16 17.42
N GLY A 371 -7.02 -18.48 17.61
CA GLY A 371 -5.87 -19.38 17.44
C GLY A 371 -5.47 -19.65 15.99
N GLU A 372 -6.31 -19.27 15.02
CA GLU A 372 -6.00 -19.36 13.58
C GLU A 372 -5.18 -18.17 13.09
N TRP A 373 -5.19 -17.07 13.85
CA TRP A 373 -4.49 -15.86 13.46
C TRP A 373 -3.01 -15.92 13.86
N ALA A 374 -2.17 -15.43 12.95
CA ALA A 374 -0.77 -15.14 13.22
C ALA A 374 -0.47 -13.74 12.69
N VAL A 375 0.40 -13.00 13.39
CA VAL A 375 0.78 -11.64 12.99
C VAL A 375 1.30 -11.54 11.56
N GLY A 376 2.03 -12.55 11.09
CA GLY A 376 2.57 -12.60 9.73
C GLY A 376 1.52 -12.80 8.64
N ALA A 377 0.28 -13.14 9.00
CA ALA A 377 -0.84 -13.27 8.06
C ALA A 377 -1.56 -11.93 7.82
N ALA A 378 -1.29 -10.90 8.63
CA ALA A 378 -1.90 -9.58 8.46
C ALA A 378 -1.51 -8.98 7.10
N ARG A 379 -2.51 -8.63 6.29
CA ARG A 379 -2.29 -7.98 4.98
C ARG A 379 -2.09 -6.49 5.15
N HIS A 380 -2.78 -5.89 6.11
CA HIS A 380 -2.72 -4.46 6.39
C HIS A 380 -2.56 -4.18 7.89
N PHE A 381 -1.95 -3.02 8.17
CA PHE A 381 -1.84 -2.47 9.51
C PHE A 381 -2.35 -1.02 9.51
N TYR A 382 -3.34 -0.73 10.34
CA TYR A 382 -3.93 0.59 10.51
C TYR A 382 -3.61 1.14 11.89
N THR A 383 -3.19 2.40 11.92
CA THR A 383 -2.87 3.11 13.16
C THR A 383 -3.77 4.30 13.32
N SER A 384 -4.47 4.39 14.46
CA SER A 384 -5.13 5.63 14.85
C SER A 384 -4.16 6.61 15.50
N PHE A 385 -4.36 7.89 15.24
CA PHE A 385 -3.53 8.96 15.78
C PHE A 385 -4.33 10.03 16.51
N GLY A 386 -3.75 10.57 17.58
CA GLY A 386 -4.40 11.57 18.42
C GLY A 386 -5.68 11.07 19.09
N ASN A 387 -5.79 9.76 19.30
CA ASN A 387 -6.97 9.09 19.84
C ASN A 387 -6.98 9.01 21.38
N ASP A 388 -6.22 9.85 22.08
CA ASP A 388 -6.18 9.90 23.55
C ASP A 388 -6.69 11.27 24.03
N ARG A 389 -7.39 11.30 25.18
CA ARG A 389 -7.88 12.54 25.80
C ARG A 389 -6.78 13.59 26.08
N SER A 390 -5.51 13.22 26.10
CA SER A 390 -4.38 14.14 26.24
C SER A 390 -3.67 14.49 24.93
N ALA A 391 -4.09 13.94 23.79
CA ALA A 391 -3.41 14.13 22.50
C ALA A 391 -3.26 15.61 22.10
N GLU A 392 -4.21 16.46 22.45
CA GLU A 392 -4.11 17.89 22.17
C GLU A 392 -2.98 18.56 22.96
N ALA A 393 -2.84 18.22 24.24
CA ALA A 393 -1.77 18.74 25.09
C ALA A 393 -0.41 18.08 24.82
N ALA A 394 -0.39 16.79 24.47
CA ALA A 394 0.83 16.02 24.26
C ALA A 394 1.41 16.23 22.85
N ASP A 395 0.54 16.28 21.83
CA ASP A 395 0.92 16.15 20.41
C ASP A 395 0.41 17.30 19.53
N GLY A 396 -0.34 18.24 20.11
CA GLY A 396 -0.99 19.31 19.34
C GLY A 396 -2.09 18.80 18.40
N LEU A 397 -2.62 17.60 18.65
CA LEU A 397 -3.67 16.99 17.85
C LEU A 397 -5.04 17.17 18.52
N ALA A 398 -5.90 17.99 17.91
CA ALA A 398 -7.22 18.30 18.46
C ALA A 398 -8.07 17.04 18.71
N GLN A 399 -8.94 17.08 19.70
CA GLN A 399 -9.95 16.03 19.88
C GLN A 399 -11.06 16.21 18.83
N LEU A 400 -11.29 15.17 18.02
CA LEU A 400 -12.19 15.20 16.87
C LEU A 400 -13.15 14.02 16.89
N GLU A 401 -14.34 14.25 16.35
CA GLU A 401 -15.42 13.26 16.29
C GLU A 401 -15.12 12.11 15.32
N VAL A 402 -14.46 12.42 14.21
CA VAL A 402 -14.04 11.42 13.22
C VAL A 402 -12.57 11.07 13.44
N PRO A 403 -12.23 9.79 13.71
CA PRO A 403 -10.89 9.41 14.13
C PRO A 403 -9.87 9.52 13.00
N ARG A 404 -8.67 10.01 13.32
CA ARG A 404 -7.54 9.99 12.38
C ARG A 404 -7.02 8.57 12.25
N PHE A 405 -6.73 8.13 11.02
CA PHE A 405 -6.01 6.88 10.82
C PHE A 405 -5.10 6.94 9.59
N LEU A 406 -4.01 6.18 9.64
CA LEU A 406 -3.19 5.87 8.47
C LEU A 406 -2.88 4.39 8.46
N ASN A 407 -2.92 3.75 7.29
CA ASN A 407 -2.31 2.44 7.09
C ASN A 407 -0.81 2.57 6.83
N GLY A 408 -0.04 1.70 7.46
CA GLY A 408 1.38 1.47 7.19
C GLY A 408 1.59 0.10 6.56
N PRO A 409 2.85 -0.25 6.24
CA PRO A 409 3.22 -1.58 5.77
C PRO A 409 2.97 -2.63 6.85
N ALA A 410 2.34 -3.75 6.51
CA ALA A 410 2.12 -4.85 7.46
C ALA A 410 3.43 -5.43 8.02
N ARG A 411 4.55 -5.29 7.28
CA ARG A 411 5.90 -5.67 7.74
C ARG A 411 6.36 -4.92 9.00
N SER A 412 5.74 -3.80 9.33
CA SER A 412 5.99 -3.11 10.59
C SER A 412 5.44 -3.85 11.82
N LEU A 413 4.62 -4.89 11.62
CA LEU A 413 4.14 -5.77 12.67
C LEU A 413 5.16 -6.88 12.97
N THR A 414 5.24 -7.31 14.23
CA THR A 414 5.94 -8.54 14.63
C THR A 414 5.27 -9.16 15.85
N ALA A 415 5.54 -10.43 16.13
CA ALA A 415 4.98 -11.14 17.28
C ALA A 415 5.72 -10.77 18.58
N GLY A 416 5.02 -10.83 19.71
CA GLY A 416 5.64 -10.83 21.04
C GLY A 416 6.75 -11.88 21.15
N GLY A 417 7.73 -11.64 22.01
CA GLY A 417 8.93 -12.49 22.15
C GLY A 417 9.99 -12.29 21.06
N SER A 418 9.73 -11.43 20.07
CA SER A 418 10.71 -11.13 19.02
C SER A 418 11.84 -10.22 19.49
N VAL A 419 13.00 -10.35 18.84
CA VAL A 419 14.04 -9.31 18.86
C VAL A 419 13.73 -8.30 17.75
N VAL A 420 13.48 -7.05 18.14
CA VAL A 420 13.24 -5.96 17.20
C VAL A 420 14.56 -5.28 16.86
N GLU A 421 14.97 -5.40 15.60
CA GLU A 421 16.17 -4.73 15.11
C GLU A 421 15.92 -3.22 14.92
N ILE A 422 16.63 -2.41 15.71
CA ILE A 422 16.60 -0.96 15.60
C ILE A 422 17.49 -0.50 14.42
N PRO A 423 16.94 0.23 13.42
CA PRO A 423 17.69 0.70 12.27
C PRO A 423 18.90 1.58 12.65
N PRO A 424 20.04 1.51 11.92
CA PRO A 424 21.22 2.33 12.22
C PRO A 424 20.99 3.85 12.22
N ARG A 425 19.97 4.31 11.47
CA ARG A 425 19.55 5.73 11.43
C ARG A 425 18.89 6.20 12.72
N ALA A 426 18.32 5.28 13.48
CA ALA A 426 17.48 5.65 14.61
C ALA A 426 18.31 6.31 15.71
N ASN A 427 17.70 7.28 16.38
CA ASN A 427 18.27 7.96 17.53
C ASN A 427 17.49 7.57 18.79
N ASP A 428 16.77 8.50 19.39
CA ASP A 428 15.87 8.21 20.49
C ASP A 428 14.59 7.56 19.95
N LEU A 429 14.03 6.65 20.74
CA LEU A 429 12.75 6.03 20.43
C LEU A 429 11.70 6.50 21.44
N VAL A 430 10.47 6.63 20.97
CA VAL A 430 9.30 6.60 21.85
C VAL A 430 8.72 5.20 21.83
N VAL A 431 8.52 4.62 23.00
CA VAL A 431 7.92 3.31 23.20
C VAL A 431 6.58 3.49 23.91
N SER A 432 5.50 2.95 23.34
CA SER A 432 4.15 3.02 23.90
C SER A 432 3.52 1.63 24.02
N ILE A 433 2.57 1.50 24.95
CA ILE A 433 1.62 0.39 24.98
C ILE A 433 0.29 0.86 24.40
N GLU A 434 -0.27 0.07 23.48
CA GLU A 434 -1.47 0.36 22.72
C GLU A 434 -2.43 -0.83 22.72
N LEU A 435 -3.73 -0.56 22.58
CA LEU A 435 -4.74 -1.60 22.34
C LEU A 435 -4.85 -1.86 20.83
N ALA A 436 -4.69 -3.11 20.42
CA ALA A 436 -4.94 -3.56 19.06
C ALA A 436 -6.18 -4.45 18.97
N ALA A 437 -6.92 -4.33 17.86
CA ALA A 437 -7.98 -5.23 17.46
C ALA A 437 -7.61 -5.91 16.14
N VAL A 438 -8.03 -7.17 15.98
CA VAL A 438 -7.80 -7.95 14.76
C VAL A 438 -9.13 -8.23 14.07
N VAL A 439 -9.16 -8.01 12.76
CA VAL A 439 -10.34 -8.22 11.92
C VAL A 439 -10.58 -9.71 11.71
N ARG A 440 -11.82 -10.16 11.87
CA ARG A 440 -12.26 -11.55 11.75
C ARG A 440 -12.48 -11.97 10.31
N GLU A 441 -13.15 -11.14 9.54
CA GLU A 441 -13.68 -11.51 8.24
C GLU A 441 -13.51 -10.40 7.20
N LEU A 442 -13.60 -10.78 5.93
CA LEU A 442 -13.55 -9.85 4.81
C LEU A 442 -14.78 -8.94 4.87
N ALA A 443 -14.55 -7.64 5.06
CA ALA A 443 -15.62 -6.74 5.45
C ALA A 443 -15.49 -5.35 4.81
N ALA A 444 -16.59 -4.87 4.25
CA ALA A 444 -16.74 -3.52 3.69
C ALA A 444 -18.07 -2.93 4.15
N ASP A 445 -18.14 -1.61 4.30
CA ASP A 445 -19.32 -0.88 4.78
C ASP A 445 -19.94 -1.52 6.04
N VAL A 446 -19.10 -1.71 7.07
CA VAL A 446 -19.50 -2.32 8.35
C VAL A 446 -20.29 -1.30 9.16
N GLU A 447 -21.48 -1.67 9.63
CA GLU A 447 -22.34 -0.79 10.45
C GLU A 447 -22.07 -0.91 11.95
N ASP A 448 -21.75 -2.13 12.40
CA ASP A 448 -21.32 -2.42 13.77
C ASP A 448 -19.94 -3.09 13.70
N GLY A 449 -18.90 -2.30 13.90
CA GLY A 449 -17.51 -2.73 13.83
C GLY A 449 -17.18 -3.84 14.83
N ARG A 450 -17.95 -4.00 15.92
CA ARG A 450 -17.80 -5.13 16.86
C ARG A 450 -18.02 -6.48 16.18
N SER A 451 -18.97 -6.54 15.24
CA SER A 451 -19.36 -7.80 14.57
C SER A 451 -18.20 -8.47 13.83
N VAL A 452 -17.19 -7.71 13.42
CA VAL A 452 -16.05 -8.18 12.62
C VAL A 452 -14.74 -8.22 13.42
N VAL A 453 -14.78 -8.09 14.75
CA VAL A 453 -13.56 -8.23 15.58
C VAL A 453 -13.35 -9.69 15.97
N LEU A 454 -12.17 -10.23 15.65
CA LEU A 454 -11.73 -11.57 16.06
C LEU A 454 -11.31 -11.60 17.52
N GLY A 455 -10.58 -10.57 17.96
CA GLY A 455 -10.03 -10.46 19.30
C GLY A 455 -9.16 -9.22 19.47
N TYR A 456 -8.64 -9.08 20.68
CA TYR A 456 -7.84 -7.94 21.12
C TYR A 456 -6.49 -8.40 21.65
N ALA A 457 -5.47 -7.55 21.49
CA ALA A 457 -4.14 -7.81 22.02
C ALA A 457 -3.48 -6.53 22.54
N PRO A 458 -2.60 -6.62 23.56
CA PRO A 458 -1.66 -5.55 23.85
C PRO A 458 -0.65 -5.43 22.70
N LEU A 459 -0.27 -4.20 22.36
CA LEU A 459 0.70 -3.88 21.31
C LEU A 459 1.76 -2.92 21.85
N ILE A 460 3.04 -3.28 21.75
CA ILE A 460 4.15 -2.33 21.96
C ILE A 460 4.41 -1.64 20.62
N SER A 461 4.31 -0.32 20.59
CA SER A 461 4.70 0.47 19.41
C SER A 461 5.99 1.22 19.68
N LEU A 462 6.88 1.21 18.70
CA LEU A 462 8.10 1.99 18.66
C LEU A 462 7.93 3.13 17.65
N CYS A 463 8.52 4.29 17.95
CA CYS A 463 8.59 5.43 17.05
C CYS A 463 10.00 5.99 17.05
N ASP A 464 10.70 5.88 15.90
CA ASP A 464 12.00 6.48 15.68
C ASP A 464 11.90 8.00 15.51
N LEU A 465 12.48 8.75 16.45
CA LEU A 465 12.45 10.20 16.45
C LEU A 465 13.40 10.82 15.42
N SER A 466 14.33 10.05 14.83
CA SER A 466 15.28 10.53 13.82
C SER A 466 14.60 11.02 12.54
N PHE A 467 13.35 10.61 12.31
CA PHE A 467 12.60 11.07 11.15
C PHE A 467 12.23 12.56 11.24
N ALA A 468 12.07 13.11 12.45
CA ALA A 468 11.83 14.54 12.63
C ALA A 468 13.05 15.36 12.14
N ASP A 469 14.26 14.82 12.26
CA ASP A 469 15.50 15.46 11.80
C ASP A 469 15.62 15.51 10.26
N ALA A 470 14.80 14.75 9.54
CA ALA A 470 14.77 14.78 8.07
C ALA A 470 14.04 16.02 7.50
N VAL A 471 13.34 16.77 8.36
CA VAL A 471 12.58 17.97 7.98
C VAL A 471 13.52 19.17 7.90
N VAL A 472 13.52 19.87 6.77
CA VAL A 472 14.29 21.11 6.59
C VAL A 472 13.36 22.31 6.63
N GLU A 473 13.69 23.31 7.45
CA GLU A 473 12.92 24.54 7.57
C GLU A 473 13.31 25.58 6.49
N PRO A 474 12.34 26.33 5.93
CA PRO A 474 10.92 26.35 6.29
C PRO A 474 10.15 25.15 5.74
N ALA A 475 9.39 24.47 6.60
CA ALA A 475 8.57 23.32 6.25
C ALA A 475 7.06 23.62 6.39
N ARG A 476 6.25 22.99 5.54
CA ARG A 476 4.79 22.99 5.66
C ARG A 476 4.36 22.16 6.86
N LEU A 477 3.13 22.39 7.32
CA LEU A 477 2.56 21.71 8.48
C LEU A 477 2.64 20.17 8.37
N GLY A 478 2.24 19.61 7.22
CA GLY A 478 2.36 18.18 6.93
C GLY A 478 3.81 17.69 6.81
N GLU A 479 4.72 18.53 6.32
CA GLU A 479 6.14 18.15 6.18
C GLU A 479 6.83 17.99 7.54
N ARG A 480 6.38 18.73 8.58
CA ARG A 480 6.93 18.61 9.94
C ARG A 480 6.54 17.33 10.66
N GLY A 481 5.27 16.94 10.57
CA GLY A 481 4.73 15.86 11.39
C GLY A 481 4.77 14.49 10.73
N ILE A 482 4.64 14.42 9.41
CA ILE A 482 4.50 13.13 8.73
C ILE A 482 5.74 12.25 8.81
N PRO A 483 6.98 12.76 8.73
CA PRO A 483 8.15 11.91 8.94
C PRO A 483 8.08 11.15 10.27
N ALA A 484 7.60 11.76 11.35
CA ALA A 484 7.44 11.08 12.63
C ALA A 484 6.42 9.92 12.59
N VAL A 485 5.48 9.91 11.64
CA VAL A 485 4.61 8.76 11.38
C VAL A 485 5.41 7.58 10.82
N TYR A 486 6.35 7.83 9.91
CA TYR A 486 7.22 6.79 9.34
C TYR A 486 8.15 6.16 10.37
N GLY A 487 8.45 6.89 11.45
CA GLY A 487 9.18 6.35 12.60
C GLY A 487 8.53 5.11 13.20
N ARG A 488 7.25 4.85 12.93
CA ARG A 488 6.51 3.64 13.36
C ARG A 488 6.49 2.51 12.34
N TRP A 489 7.02 2.73 11.13
CA TRP A 489 6.83 1.82 9.99
C TRP A 489 8.08 0.98 9.65
N ALA A 490 9.12 1.06 10.48
CA ALA A 490 10.25 0.14 10.38
C ALA A 490 9.81 -1.30 10.67
N ASP A 491 10.53 -2.27 10.10
CA ASP A 491 10.18 -3.69 10.24
C ASP A 491 10.09 -4.09 11.72
N GLY A 492 8.96 -4.69 12.11
CA GLY A 492 8.71 -5.16 13.48
C GLY A 492 8.57 -4.10 14.57
N PHE A 493 8.43 -2.81 14.23
CA PHE A 493 8.27 -1.74 15.24
C PHE A 493 6.93 -1.77 16.01
N ASN A 494 5.97 -2.59 15.58
CA ASN A 494 4.68 -2.77 16.23
C ASN A 494 4.55 -4.23 16.66
N VAL A 495 4.92 -4.49 17.92
CA VAL A 495 4.96 -5.83 18.50
C VAL A 495 3.60 -6.18 19.06
N VAL A 496 2.91 -7.14 18.46
CA VAL A 496 1.57 -7.57 18.88
C VAL A 496 1.69 -8.77 19.81
N GLY A 497 0.95 -8.78 20.92
CA GLY A 497 0.85 -9.94 21.79
C GLY A 497 0.44 -11.20 21.03
N GLU A 498 1.11 -12.33 21.31
CA GLU A 498 0.88 -13.60 20.60
C GLU A 498 -0.51 -14.17 20.84
N VAL A 499 -1.13 -13.86 21.99
CA VAL A 499 -2.45 -14.34 22.36
C VAL A 499 -3.49 -13.27 22.05
N LEU A 500 -4.31 -13.52 21.04
CA LEU A 500 -5.53 -12.75 20.82
C LEU A 500 -6.61 -13.19 21.81
N THR A 501 -7.12 -12.22 22.55
CA THR A 501 -8.16 -12.45 23.55
C THR A 501 -9.50 -11.93 23.02
N PRO A 502 -10.50 -12.81 22.79
CA PRO A 502 -11.86 -12.38 22.50
C PRO A 502 -12.48 -11.84 23.79
N LEU A 503 -13.17 -10.70 23.68
CA LEU A 503 -13.82 -10.05 24.81
C LEU A 503 -15.33 -10.19 24.71
N PRO A 504 -16.02 -10.78 25.71
CA PRO A 504 -17.48 -10.79 25.76
C PRO A 504 -18.03 -9.37 25.64
N GLU A 505 -19.04 -9.18 24.79
CA GLU A 505 -19.66 -7.87 24.53
C GLU A 505 -18.67 -6.77 24.07
N HIS A 506 -17.45 -7.13 23.70
CA HIS A 506 -16.38 -6.21 23.34
C HIS A 506 -16.08 -5.18 24.45
N ASP A 507 -15.97 -5.64 25.70
CA ASP A 507 -15.67 -4.81 26.88
C ASP A 507 -14.20 -4.32 26.97
N TRP A 508 -13.70 -3.72 25.90
CA TRP A 508 -12.30 -3.28 25.77
C TRP A 508 -11.96 -2.06 26.64
N SER A 509 -12.95 -1.25 27.03
CA SER A 509 -12.77 0.01 27.77
C SER A 509 -12.61 -0.20 29.28
N GLY A 510 -11.89 0.70 29.95
CA GLY A 510 -11.70 0.68 31.41
C GLY A 510 -10.56 -0.22 31.92
N ARG A 511 -9.89 -0.95 31.04
CA ARG A 511 -8.80 -1.88 31.36
C ARG A 511 -7.52 -1.12 31.70
N ALA A 512 -6.83 -1.54 32.76
CA ALA A 512 -5.52 -1.00 33.11
C ALA A 512 -4.47 -1.36 32.04
N MET A 513 -3.55 -0.44 31.77
CA MET A 513 -2.42 -0.64 30.86
C MET A 513 -1.12 -0.33 31.60
N SER A 514 -0.05 -1.08 31.33
CA SER A 514 1.29 -0.77 31.81
C SER A 514 2.35 -1.00 30.74
N LEU A 515 3.40 -0.19 30.79
CA LEU A 515 4.62 -0.36 30.00
C LEU A 515 5.81 -0.27 30.94
N GLN A 516 6.66 -1.29 30.89
CA GLN A 516 7.89 -1.39 31.66
C GLN A 516 9.11 -1.47 30.74
N ILE A 517 10.12 -0.65 31.05
CA ILE A 517 11.42 -0.64 30.40
C ILE A 517 12.50 -0.49 31.48
N GLY A 518 13.25 -1.57 31.75
CA GLY A 518 14.13 -1.63 32.91
C GLY A 518 13.34 -1.39 34.21
N ASP A 519 13.77 -0.39 34.99
CA ASP A 519 13.13 0.01 36.26
C ASP A 519 11.99 1.04 36.08
N GLN A 520 11.80 1.55 34.87
CA GLN A 520 10.76 2.55 34.59
C GLN A 520 9.45 1.85 34.25
N VAL A 521 8.37 2.26 34.92
CA VAL A 521 7.02 1.79 34.65
C VAL A 521 6.10 2.98 34.47
N VAL A 522 5.34 2.99 33.38
CA VAL A 522 4.25 3.95 33.14
C VAL A 522 2.93 3.22 33.04
N HIS A 523 1.86 3.88 33.47
CA HIS A 523 0.52 3.31 33.53
C HIS A 523 -0.45 4.12 32.66
N GLY A 524 -1.43 3.41 32.11
CA GLY A 524 -2.51 3.97 31.31
C GLY A 524 -3.82 3.24 31.57
N LYS A 525 -4.87 3.64 30.83
CA LYS A 525 -6.16 2.96 30.81
C LYS A 525 -6.77 3.06 29.43
N THR A 526 -7.44 2.00 28.96
CA THR A 526 -8.11 2.02 27.66
C THR A 526 -9.30 2.97 27.60
N SER A 527 -9.90 3.33 28.75
CA SER A 527 -10.97 4.35 28.83
C SER A 527 -10.54 5.78 28.44
N ARG A 528 -9.23 5.97 28.19
CA ARG A 528 -8.70 7.23 27.68
C ARG A 528 -8.89 7.40 26.17
N TYR A 529 -9.14 6.32 25.44
CA TYR A 529 -9.38 6.40 24.01
C TYR A 529 -10.63 7.24 23.71
N LEU A 530 -10.57 8.05 22.65
CA LEU A 530 -11.70 8.88 22.20
C LEU A 530 -12.66 8.06 21.35
N ALA A 531 -12.11 7.31 20.39
CA ALA A 531 -12.80 6.36 19.53
C ALA A 531 -12.31 4.94 19.85
N GLY A 532 -13.24 4.00 19.95
CA GLY A 532 -12.95 2.59 20.13
C GLY A 532 -12.62 1.86 18.82
N PRO A 533 -12.42 0.54 18.91
CA PRO A 533 -12.23 -0.33 17.76
C PRO A 533 -13.44 -0.30 16.81
N ASP A 534 -14.65 -0.24 17.36
CA ASP A 534 -15.92 -0.21 16.61
C ASP A 534 -15.98 1.01 15.67
N GLU A 535 -15.74 2.21 16.22
CA GLU A 535 -15.77 3.44 15.45
C GLU A 535 -14.66 3.50 14.40
N LEU A 536 -13.46 2.98 14.71
CA LEU A 536 -12.35 2.90 13.74
C LEU A 536 -12.67 1.94 12.59
N ILE A 537 -13.19 0.75 12.88
CA ILE A 537 -13.56 -0.25 11.88
C ILE A 537 -14.67 0.30 10.98
N THR A 538 -15.71 0.90 11.55
CA THR A 538 -16.81 1.53 10.81
C THR A 538 -16.28 2.65 9.91
N THR A 539 -15.38 3.49 10.43
CA THR A 539 -14.78 4.60 9.65
C THR A 539 -13.92 4.07 8.50
N ILE A 540 -13.03 3.10 8.73
CA ILE A 540 -12.12 2.56 7.71
C ILE A 540 -12.91 1.78 6.65
N SER A 541 -13.80 0.88 7.08
CA SER A 541 -14.56 -0.01 6.19
C SER A 541 -15.56 0.71 5.29
N SER A 542 -15.91 1.96 5.62
CA SER A 542 -16.74 2.81 4.75
C SER A 542 -16.07 3.17 3.41
N MET A 543 -14.78 2.89 3.25
CA MET A 543 -14.00 3.24 2.06
C MET A 543 -13.04 2.13 1.61
N ILE A 544 -12.56 1.32 2.56
CA ILE A 544 -11.51 0.33 2.35
C ILE A 544 -12.03 -1.02 2.82
N THR A 545 -12.08 -2.01 1.94
CA THR A 545 -12.37 -3.39 2.36
C THR A 545 -11.28 -3.87 3.32
N LEU A 546 -11.69 -4.28 4.52
CA LEU A 546 -10.84 -4.90 5.53
C LEU A 546 -10.70 -6.40 5.24
N PHE A 547 -9.49 -6.93 5.43
CA PHE A 547 -9.19 -8.34 5.24
C PHE A 547 -9.16 -9.09 6.58
N PRO A 548 -9.50 -10.40 6.59
CA PRO A 548 -9.29 -11.25 7.75
C PRO A 548 -7.85 -11.18 8.22
N GLY A 549 -7.66 -10.94 9.51
CA GLY A 549 -6.35 -10.82 10.14
C GLY A 549 -5.71 -9.43 10.07
N ASP A 550 -6.32 -8.45 9.41
CA ASP A 550 -5.85 -7.05 9.46
C ASP A 550 -5.80 -6.54 10.90
N VAL A 551 -4.77 -5.76 11.22
CA VAL A 551 -4.53 -5.24 12.56
C VAL A 551 -4.85 -3.75 12.61
N ILE A 552 -5.66 -3.35 13.59
CA ILE A 552 -6.03 -1.96 13.84
C ILE A 552 -5.59 -1.59 15.26
N THR A 553 -4.60 -0.71 15.40
CA THR A 553 -4.23 -0.14 16.70
C THR A 553 -4.96 1.17 16.97
N LEU A 554 -5.43 1.34 18.20
CA LEU A 554 -6.06 2.57 18.67
C LEU A 554 -5.04 3.68 18.93
N GLY A 555 -3.75 3.40 18.77
CA GLY A 555 -2.68 4.37 18.91
C GLY A 555 -2.20 4.57 20.34
N ARG A 556 -1.19 5.43 20.46
CA ARG A 556 -0.52 5.76 21.72
C ARG A 556 -1.47 6.46 22.69
N THR A 557 -1.43 6.04 23.95
CA THR A 557 -1.97 6.80 25.09
C THR A 557 -0.87 7.59 25.80
N ALA A 558 -1.20 8.28 26.90
CA ALA A 558 -0.19 8.91 27.76
C ALA A 558 0.86 7.92 28.32
N ALA A 559 0.60 6.61 28.32
CA ALA A 559 1.54 5.57 28.77
C ALA A 559 2.63 5.30 27.72
N HIS A 560 3.66 6.13 27.70
CA HIS A 560 4.84 5.96 26.86
C HIS A 560 6.11 6.40 27.57
N LEU A 561 7.24 5.91 27.08
CA LEU A 561 8.58 6.25 27.54
C LEU A 561 9.45 6.66 26.36
N ARG A 562 10.33 7.66 26.59
CA ARG A 562 11.41 7.99 25.66
C ARG A 562 12.66 7.25 26.10
N ILE A 563 13.27 6.53 25.18
CA ILE A 563 14.53 5.81 25.41
C ILE A 563 15.60 6.38 24.50
N SER A 564 16.80 6.63 25.05
CA SER A 564 17.92 7.11 24.26
C SER A 564 18.61 5.98 23.51
N ARG A 565 19.40 6.34 22.49
CA ARG A 565 20.22 5.37 21.75
C ARG A 565 21.14 4.55 22.65
N GLU A 566 21.72 5.18 23.65
CA GLU A 566 22.63 4.53 24.61
C GLU A 566 21.88 3.49 25.45
N ALA A 567 20.61 3.75 25.79
CA ALA A 567 19.82 2.86 26.65
C ALA A 567 19.54 1.51 26.01
N TYR A 568 19.34 1.44 24.68
CA TYR A 568 19.12 0.19 23.96
C TYR A 568 20.38 -0.35 23.26
N ALA A 569 21.53 0.32 23.36
CA ALA A 569 22.76 -0.07 22.67
C ALA A 569 23.24 -1.50 23.02
N SER A 570 22.98 -1.94 24.26
CA SER A 570 23.34 -3.28 24.75
C SER A 570 22.18 -4.28 24.73
N GLY A 571 21.08 -3.97 24.05
CA GLY A 571 19.82 -4.71 24.18
C GLY A 571 18.96 -4.18 25.32
N LEU A 572 17.66 -4.06 25.09
CA LEU A 572 16.71 -3.55 26.08
C LEU A 572 15.39 -4.32 26.01
N LEU A 573 15.05 -5.01 27.09
CA LEU A 573 13.75 -5.68 27.22
C LEU A 573 12.65 -4.65 27.50
N VAL A 574 11.59 -4.73 26.73
CA VAL A 574 10.37 -3.94 26.89
C VAL A 574 9.21 -4.89 27.15
N ARG A 575 8.39 -4.57 28.15
CA ARG A 575 7.21 -5.35 28.51
C ARG A 575 5.98 -4.44 28.56
N GLY A 576 4.91 -4.84 27.90
CA GLY A 576 3.61 -4.17 27.93
C GLY A 576 2.53 -5.12 28.43
N GLU A 577 1.56 -4.61 29.15
CA GLU A 577 0.42 -5.40 29.65
C GLU A 577 -0.87 -4.60 29.53
N ILE A 578 -1.95 -5.29 29.17
CA ILE A 578 -3.30 -4.76 29.28
C ILE A 578 -4.14 -5.77 30.07
N GLU A 579 -4.82 -5.27 31.10
CA GLU A 579 -5.64 -6.06 32.02
C GLU A 579 -6.64 -6.94 31.24
N GLY A 580 -6.54 -8.24 31.46
CA GLY A 580 -7.39 -9.26 30.83
C GLY A 580 -7.07 -9.55 29.36
N LEU A 581 -6.06 -8.91 28.76
CA LEU A 581 -5.57 -9.22 27.40
C LEU A 581 -4.15 -9.84 27.40
N GLY A 582 -3.52 -9.94 28.57
CA GLY A 582 -2.21 -10.54 28.74
C GLY A 582 -1.05 -9.56 28.58
N THR A 583 0.13 -10.13 28.38
CA THR A 583 1.41 -9.42 28.29
C THR A 583 2.01 -9.59 26.90
N VAL A 584 2.70 -8.56 26.42
CA VAL A 584 3.57 -8.60 25.24
C VAL A 584 4.97 -8.16 25.65
N GLU A 585 6.00 -8.83 25.12
CA GLU A 585 7.41 -8.51 25.40
C GLU A 585 8.19 -8.44 24.10
N ALA A 586 9.25 -7.64 24.07
CA ALA A 586 10.21 -7.58 22.97
C ALA A 586 11.59 -7.14 23.46
N GLU A 587 12.63 -7.67 22.83
CA GLU A 587 13.99 -7.16 23.02
C GLU A 587 14.33 -6.16 21.91
N LEU A 588 14.66 -4.92 22.26
CA LEU A 588 15.13 -3.91 21.33
C LEU A 588 16.64 -4.01 21.20
N ALA A 589 17.17 -4.23 20.00
CA ALA A 589 18.60 -4.38 19.78
C ALA A 589 19.06 -3.65 18.51
N PRO A 590 20.23 -2.97 18.52
CA PRO A 590 20.83 -2.46 17.30
C PRO A 590 21.19 -3.59 16.33
N ARG A 591 21.19 -3.28 15.04
CA ARG A 591 21.64 -4.20 13.98
C ARG A 591 23.03 -4.79 14.28
N GLY A 592 23.17 -6.09 14.03
CA GLY A 592 24.45 -6.81 14.14
C GLY A 592 24.75 -7.44 15.51
N ARG A 593 23.92 -7.21 16.54
CA ARG A 593 24.11 -7.84 17.86
C ARG A 593 23.88 -9.35 17.88
N HIS A 594 23.01 -9.87 16.99
CA HIS A 594 22.73 -11.30 16.85
C HIS A 594 23.25 -11.91 15.54
N GLY A 595 24.04 -11.16 14.75
CA GLY A 595 24.61 -11.58 13.46
C GLY A 595 25.83 -12.49 13.57
N GLY A 596 25.80 -13.42 14.53
CA GLY A 596 26.83 -14.41 14.76
C GLY A 596 26.20 -15.78 14.98
N GLN A 597 25.48 -16.29 13.96
CA GLN A 597 25.28 -17.70 13.67
C GLN A 597 24.98 -17.89 12.19
#